data_AF-A0A0N5CQE1-F1
#
_entry.id   AF-A0A0N5CQE1-F1
#
_cell.length_a   1.000
_cell.length_b   1.000
_cell.length_c   1.000
_cell.angle_alpha   90.00
_cell.angle_beta   90.00
_cell.angle_gamma   90.00
#
_symmetry.space_group_name_H-M   'P 1'
#
loop_
_entity.id
_entity.type
_entity.pdbx_description
1 polymer ?
#
loop_
_entity_poly.entity_id
_entity_poly.type
_entity_poly.pdbx_seq_one_letter_code
_entity_poly.pdbx_strand_id
1 'polypeptide(L)'
;MFTSAALKYAGKGGKELENSNKYIKIGEKYHLCFKMIRCSQTLIRIILHMLFKKHKLQRVNHFPRSFLLTRKDKLYECLRRAQILFGISYNIIPEFFVTPKEYKKLEDHFNAQTHGLKPFIVKPVASSRGNGIFIAQSPRDIPLGSTMLVSRYIETPYLLNGYKFDLRFVFLFPMQSYIFVV
;
A
#
# COMPACT_ATOMS: atom_id res chain seq x y z
N MET A 1 -5.60 25.19 5.14
CA MET A 1 -5.18 25.67 3.80
C MET A 1 -3.66 25.65 3.80
N PHE A 2 -3.03 24.68 3.15
CA PHE A 2 -1.56 24.53 3.18
C PHE A 2 -0.93 25.63 2.32
N THR A 3 -0.17 26.52 2.95
CA THR A 3 0.44 27.69 2.31
C THR A 3 1.68 27.30 1.49
N SER A 4 1.98 28.12 0.47
CA SER A 4 3.06 27.98 -0.52
C SER A 4 4.48 27.81 0.05
N ALA A 5 4.65 27.94 1.37
CA ALA A 5 5.92 27.68 2.05
C ALA A 5 6.32 26.19 2.03
N ALA A 6 5.35 25.26 1.96
CA ALA A 6 5.65 23.83 1.90
C ALA A 6 6.32 23.39 0.58
N LEU A 7 6.23 24.21 -0.47
CA LEU A 7 6.88 23.98 -1.77
C LEU A 7 8.38 24.32 -1.76
N LYS A 8 8.87 25.12 -0.80
CA LYS A 8 10.28 25.56 -0.75
C LYS A 8 11.22 24.57 -0.04
N TYR A 9 10.72 23.44 0.47
CA TYR A 9 11.56 22.42 1.09
C TYR A 9 11.97 21.30 0.10
N ALA A 10 12.42 21.70 -1.09
CA ALA A 10 13.29 20.86 -1.90
C ALA A 10 14.70 20.99 -1.31
N GLY A 11 15.23 19.90 -0.75
CA GLY A 11 16.36 19.90 0.18
C GLY A 11 17.52 20.84 -0.18
N LYS A 12 18.00 21.58 0.84
CA LYS A 12 19.26 22.33 0.81
C LYS A 12 20.37 21.47 0.19
N GLY A 13 20.80 21.82 -1.03
CA GLY A 13 21.97 21.22 -1.70
C GLY A 13 21.70 20.45 -3.00
N GLY A 14 20.48 20.43 -3.55
CA GLY A 14 20.23 19.80 -4.86
C GLY A 14 20.47 20.75 -6.04
N LYS A 15 21.47 20.48 -6.89
CA LYS A 15 21.58 21.12 -8.21
C LYS A 15 20.26 20.95 -8.99
N GLU A 16 19.77 22.04 -9.59
CA GLU A 16 18.63 22.00 -10.51
C GLU A 16 18.93 21.03 -11.66
N LEU A 17 18.04 20.06 -11.86
CA LEU A 17 18.09 19.15 -13.00
C LEU A 17 17.14 19.71 -14.07
N GLU A 18 17.60 19.81 -15.32
CA GLU A 18 16.88 20.40 -16.48
C GLU A 18 15.44 19.88 -16.69
N ASN A 19 15.10 18.72 -16.12
CA ASN A 19 13.78 18.08 -16.27
C ASN A 19 12.88 18.11 -15.02
N SER A 20 13.24 18.82 -13.94
CA SER A 20 12.38 18.95 -12.75
C SER A 20 11.06 19.68 -13.07
N ASN A 21 11.05 20.46 -14.15
CA ASN A 21 10.03 21.45 -14.47
C ASN A 21 8.75 20.87 -15.13
N LYS A 22 8.78 19.64 -15.67
CA LYS A 22 7.61 19.07 -16.37
C LYS A 22 6.48 18.69 -15.42
N TYR A 23 6.80 18.03 -14.32
CA TYR A 23 5.79 17.53 -13.37
C TYR A 23 5.24 18.64 -12.47
N ILE A 24 6.04 19.67 -12.19
CA ILE A 24 5.61 20.89 -11.49
C ILE A 24 4.54 21.62 -12.31
N LYS A 25 4.79 21.85 -13.60
CA LYS A 25 3.83 22.51 -14.52
C LYS A 25 2.51 21.74 -14.65
N ILE A 26 2.55 20.40 -14.67
CA ILE A 26 1.35 19.56 -14.66
C ILE A 26 0.61 19.72 -13.33
N GLY A 27 1.35 19.80 -12.21
CA GLY A 27 0.77 19.98 -10.87
C GLY A 27 0.04 21.29 -10.73
N GLU A 28 0.65 22.37 -11.20
CA GLU A 28 0.03 23.70 -11.21
C GLU A 28 -1.21 23.74 -12.12
N LYS A 29 -1.14 23.14 -13.32
CA LYS A 29 -2.26 23.14 -14.28
C LYS A 29 -3.51 22.42 -13.75
N TYR A 30 -3.34 21.34 -13.00
CA TYR A 30 -4.45 20.51 -12.53
C TYR A 30 -4.68 20.59 -11.01
N HIS A 31 -4.06 21.57 -10.34
CA HIS A 31 -4.10 21.72 -8.87
C HIS A 31 -3.72 20.44 -8.11
N LEU A 32 -2.74 19.69 -8.63
CA LEU A 32 -2.22 18.46 -8.03
C LEU A 32 -0.95 18.75 -7.21
N CYS A 33 -0.85 18.17 -6.02
CA CYS A 33 0.33 18.27 -5.17
C CYS A 33 1.24 17.05 -5.36
N PHE A 34 2.43 17.25 -5.92
CA PHE A 34 3.44 16.20 -6.09
C PHE A 34 4.53 16.29 -5.00
N LYS A 35 4.77 15.19 -4.27
CA LYS A 35 5.91 15.06 -3.37
C LYS A 35 6.89 14.02 -3.91
N MET A 36 8.08 14.46 -4.28
CA MET A 36 9.16 13.57 -4.72
C MET A 36 9.96 13.08 -3.51
N ILE A 37 9.93 11.77 -3.24
CA ILE A 37 10.80 11.16 -2.23
C ILE A 37 11.97 10.46 -2.96
N ARG A 38 13.21 10.86 -2.64
CA ARG A 38 14.43 10.23 -3.19
C ARG A 38 14.60 8.84 -2.58
N CYS A 39 14.82 7.83 -3.43
CA CYS A 39 15.20 6.47 -3.05
C CYS A 39 16.61 6.17 -3.62
N SER A 40 17.40 5.35 -2.92
CA SER A 40 18.80 5.05 -3.32
C SER A 40 18.86 4.21 -4.60
N GLN A 41 19.44 4.78 -5.66
CA GLN A 41 19.54 4.15 -6.98
C GLN A 41 20.53 2.97 -7.02
N THR A 42 21.49 2.93 -6.09
CA THR A 42 22.57 1.93 -6.04
C THR A 42 22.04 0.54 -5.70
N LEU A 43 21.13 0.45 -4.73
CA LEU A 43 20.53 -0.81 -4.27
C LEU A 43 19.71 -1.49 -5.38
N ILE A 44 19.03 -0.68 -6.21
CA ILE A 44 18.16 -1.17 -7.27
C ILE A 44 18.95 -1.66 -8.49
N ARG A 45 20.04 -0.97 -8.85
CA ARG A 45 20.95 -1.40 -9.91
C ARG A 45 21.56 -2.77 -9.61
N ILE A 46 21.98 -3.01 -8.38
CA ILE A 46 22.57 -4.30 -7.97
C ILE A 46 21.55 -5.44 -8.08
N ILE A 47 20.32 -5.25 -7.58
CA ILE A 47 19.27 -6.28 -7.62
C ILE A 47 18.84 -6.61 -9.06
N LEU A 48 18.68 -5.59 -9.92
CA LEU A 48 18.33 -5.80 -11.33
C LEU A 48 19.48 -6.45 -12.12
N HIS A 49 20.72 -6.06 -11.86
CA HIS A 49 21.89 -6.61 -12.54
C HIS A 49 22.13 -8.09 -12.20
N MET A 50 21.85 -8.50 -10.96
CA MET A 50 21.94 -9.92 -10.57
C MET A 50 20.87 -10.81 -11.22
N LEU A 51 19.71 -10.25 -11.61
CA LEU A 51 18.57 -11.03 -12.11
C LEU A 51 18.48 -11.07 -13.64
N PHE A 52 18.99 -10.06 -14.35
CA PHE A 52 18.95 -9.97 -15.81
C PHE A 52 20.33 -10.21 -16.44
N LYS A 53 20.87 -11.41 -16.22
CA LYS A 53 22.17 -11.81 -16.78
C LYS A 53 22.15 -12.10 -18.31
N LYS A 54 20.97 -12.20 -18.94
CA LYS A 54 20.85 -12.74 -20.31
C LYS A 54 20.73 -11.74 -21.47
N HIS A 55 20.27 -10.49 -21.29
CA HIS A 55 20.32 -9.49 -22.37
C HIS A 55 20.42 -8.06 -21.81
N LYS A 56 21.58 -7.41 -21.99
CA LYS A 56 21.89 -6.05 -21.49
C LYS A 56 20.89 -4.97 -21.94
N LEU A 57 20.08 -5.22 -22.98
CA LEU A 57 19.16 -4.26 -23.59
C LEU A 57 17.68 -4.49 -23.26
N GLN A 58 17.35 -5.57 -22.53
CA GLN A 58 15.96 -5.87 -22.20
C GLN A 58 15.46 -4.96 -21.08
N ARG A 59 14.26 -4.37 -21.26
CA ARG A 59 13.54 -3.62 -20.23
C ARG A 59 12.35 -4.44 -19.75
N VAL A 60 12.10 -4.43 -18.45
CA VAL A 60 10.93 -5.06 -17.83
C VAL A 60 10.19 -4.03 -16.99
N ASN A 61 8.86 -4.16 -16.92
CA ASN A 61 7.98 -3.29 -16.13
C ASN A 61 7.67 -3.85 -14.73
N HIS A 62 8.12 -5.08 -14.43
CA HIS A 62 7.91 -5.73 -13.14
C HIS A 62 9.24 -6.04 -12.46
N PHE A 63 9.34 -5.61 -11.20
CA PHE A 63 10.44 -6.02 -10.35
C PHE A 63 10.21 -7.46 -9.87
N PRO A 64 11.28 -8.28 -9.83
CA PRO A 64 11.25 -9.57 -9.16
C PRO A 64 10.77 -9.42 -7.71
N ARG A 65 9.96 -10.38 -7.24
CA ARG A 65 9.33 -10.35 -5.91
C ARG A 65 8.43 -9.14 -5.63
N SER A 66 7.98 -8.43 -6.67
CA SER A 66 6.96 -7.37 -6.54
C SER A 66 5.66 -7.84 -5.89
N PHE A 67 5.38 -9.15 -5.91
CA PHE A 67 4.26 -9.77 -5.19
C PHE A 67 4.25 -9.50 -3.68
N LEU A 68 5.39 -9.16 -3.07
CA LEU A 68 5.45 -8.76 -1.66
C LEU A 68 4.69 -7.45 -1.38
N LEU A 69 4.56 -6.59 -2.39
CA LEU A 69 3.81 -5.34 -2.31
C LEU A 69 2.41 -5.44 -2.94
N THR A 70 2.22 -6.34 -3.91
CA THR A 70 0.97 -6.43 -4.67
C THR A 70 0.00 -7.51 -4.17
N ARG A 71 0.48 -8.56 -3.49
CA ARG A 71 -0.39 -9.54 -2.83
C ARG A 71 -0.79 -9.05 -1.45
N LYS A 72 -2.08 -9.16 -1.12
CA LYS A 72 -2.65 -8.55 0.08
C LYS A 72 -2.07 -9.13 1.38
N ASP A 73 -1.97 -10.46 1.46
CA ASP A 73 -1.36 -11.16 2.60
C ASP A 73 0.10 -10.72 2.82
N LYS A 74 0.88 -10.68 1.74
CA LYS A 74 2.31 -10.33 1.82
C LYS A 74 2.53 -8.85 2.15
N LEU A 75 1.74 -7.95 1.58
CA LEU A 75 1.81 -6.53 1.91
C LEU A 75 1.52 -6.31 3.41
N TYR A 76 0.45 -6.91 3.92
CA TYR A 76 0.07 -6.79 5.31
C TYR A 76 1.11 -7.43 6.26
N GLU A 77 1.67 -8.60 5.92
CA GLU A 77 2.79 -9.21 6.66
C GLU A 77 4.03 -8.31 6.68
N CYS A 78 4.38 -7.69 5.54
CA CYS A 78 5.49 -6.74 5.45
C CYS A 78 5.26 -5.50 6.32
N LEU A 79 4.06 -4.93 6.32
CA LEU A 79 3.70 -3.78 7.15
C LEU A 79 3.67 -4.12 8.64
N ARG A 80 3.14 -5.29 9.02
CA ARG A 80 3.21 -5.80 10.40
C ARG A 80 4.65 -5.88 10.90
N ARG A 81 5.58 -6.40 10.07
CA ARG A 81 7.02 -6.42 10.40
C ARG A 81 7.62 -5.03 10.51
N ALA A 82 7.27 -4.12 9.58
CA ALA A 82 7.75 -2.75 9.61
C ALA A 82 7.26 -2.00 10.87
N GLN A 83 6.03 -2.25 11.32
CA GLN A 83 5.50 -1.71 12.57
C GLN A 83 6.28 -2.17 13.80
N ILE A 84 6.71 -3.44 13.85
CA ILE A 84 7.55 -3.96 14.93
C ILE A 84 8.94 -3.32 14.93
N LEU A 85 9.53 -3.12 13.74
CA LEU A 85 10.90 -2.61 13.60
C LEU A 85 11.02 -1.09 13.72
N PHE A 86 10.03 -0.36 13.20
CA PHE A 86 10.08 1.09 13.03
C PHE A 86 8.95 1.83 13.77
N GLY A 87 8.12 1.11 14.52
CA GLY A 87 7.12 1.67 15.42
C GLY A 87 5.88 2.24 14.75
N ILE A 88 5.29 3.24 15.40
CA ILE A 88 3.93 3.74 15.13
C ILE A 88 3.75 4.34 13.73
N SER A 89 4.81 4.80 13.08
CA SER A 89 4.77 5.34 11.73
C SER A 89 4.26 4.34 10.67
N TYR A 90 4.27 3.05 10.99
CA TYR A 90 3.77 1.97 10.13
C TYR A 90 2.43 1.39 10.60
N ASN A 91 1.77 2.00 11.58
CA ASN A 91 0.42 1.65 12.03
C ASN A 91 -0.66 2.19 11.09
N ILE A 92 -0.54 1.89 9.80
CA ILE A 92 -1.38 2.41 8.71
C ILE A 92 -2.39 1.39 8.17
N ILE A 93 -2.31 0.14 8.64
CA ILE A 93 -3.26 -0.92 8.28
C ILE A 93 -4.13 -1.26 9.48
N PRO A 94 -5.43 -1.55 9.26
CA PRO A 94 -6.26 -2.10 10.31
C PRO A 94 -5.73 -3.46 10.76
N GLU A 95 -6.14 -3.87 11.95
CA GLU A 95 -5.95 -5.24 12.43
C GLU A 95 -6.37 -6.26 11.37
N PHE A 96 -5.62 -7.36 11.29
CA PHE A 96 -5.85 -8.39 10.29
C PHE A 96 -5.34 -9.76 10.70
N PHE A 97 -5.89 -10.78 10.04
CA PHE A 97 -5.55 -12.20 10.15
C PHE A 97 -5.49 -12.82 8.76
N VAL A 98 -4.62 -13.81 8.57
CA VAL A 98 -4.53 -14.60 7.33
C VAL A 98 -5.04 -16.02 7.60
N THR A 99 -6.25 -16.34 7.15
CA THR A 99 -6.85 -17.67 7.32
C THR A 99 -6.50 -18.58 6.13
N PRO A 100 -6.46 -19.92 6.31
CA PRO A 100 -6.78 -20.67 7.53
C PRO A 100 -5.67 -20.65 8.61
N LYS A 101 -4.45 -20.22 8.26
CA LYS A 101 -3.28 -20.27 9.15
C LYS A 101 -3.49 -19.59 10.51
N GLU A 102 -4.13 -18.43 10.52
CA GLU A 102 -4.39 -17.64 11.74
C GLU A 102 -5.86 -17.76 12.21
N TYR A 103 -6.60 -18.78 11.76
CA TYR A 103 -8.03 -18.93 12.10
C TYR A 103 -8.27 -19.04 13.61
N LYS A 104 -7.51 -19.90 14.31
CA LYS A 104 -7.63 -20.04 15.76
C LYS A 104 -7.40 -18.72 16.50
N LYS A 105 -6.40 -17.94 16.06
CA LYS A 105 -6.13 -16.60 16.62
C LYS A 105 -7.29 -15.65 16.40
N LEU A 106 -7.90 -15.69 15.21
CA LEU A 106 -9.09 -14.91 14.90
C LEU A 106 -10.27 -15.31 15.79
N GLU A 107 -10.49 -16.61 16.00
CA GLU A 107 -11.57 -17.15 16.84
C GLU A 107 -11.37 -16.81 18.32
N ASP A 108 -10.17 -17.03 18.86
CA ASP A 108 -9.81 -16.64 20.23
C ASP A 108 -10.01 -15.13 20.44
N HIS A 109 -9.55 -14.33 19.47
CA HIS A 109 -9.73 -12.88 19.49
C HIS A 109 -11.21 -12.48 19.38
N PHE A 110 -12.01 -13.22 18.62
CA PHE A 110 -13.44 -12.98 18.49
C PHE A 110 -14.16 -13.25 19.82
N ASN A 111 -13.87 -14.39 20.45
CA ASN A 111 -14.50 -14.82 21.70
C ASN A 111 -14.10 -13.96 22.91
N ALA A 112 -12.91 -13.37 22.89
CA ALA A 112 -12.43 -12.50 23.97
C ALA A 112 -13.13 -11.13 24.04
N GLN A 113 -13.85 -10.71 23.00
CA GLN A 113 -14.55 -9.42 23.01
C GLN A 113 -15.98 -9.58 23.54
N THR A 114 -16.29 -8.87 24.63
CA THR A 114 -17.59 -8.89 25.33
C THR A 114 -18.69 -8.11 24.63
N HIS A 115 -18.34 -7.16 23.76
CA HIS A 115 -19.28 -6.39 22.94
C HIS A 115 -19.02 -6.76 21.48
N GLY A 116 -19.99 -7.44 20.84
CA GLY A 116 -19.86 -8.12 19.55
C GLY A 116 -18.92 -7.45 18.54
N LEU A 117 -18.11 -8.27 17.86
CA LEU A 117 -17.04 -7.75 17.02
C LEU A 117 -17.57 -6.83 15.93
N LYS A 118 -16.91 -5.67 15.84
CA LYS A 118 -16.94 -4.83 14.64
C LYS A 118 -16.67 -5.70 13.40
N PRO A 119 -17.45 -5.53 12.32
CA PRO A 119 -17.41 -6.41 11.17
C PRO A 119 -16.00 -6.50 10.56
N PHE A 120 -15.71 -7.62 9.93
CA PHE A 120 -14.50 -7.83 9.15
C PHE A 120 -14.78 -7.71 7.66
N ILE A 121 -13.83 -7.18 6.91
CA ILE A 121 -13.78 -7.31 5.47
C ILE A 121 -12.85 -8.47 5.10
N VAL A 122 -13.41 -9.45 4.39
CA VAL A 122 -12.71 -10.65 3.94
C VAL A 122 -12.33 -10.48 2.47
N LYS A 123 -11.07 -10.74 2.15
CA LYS A 123 -10.52 -10.53 0.80
C LYS A 123 -9.71 -11.75 0.36
N PRO A 124 -9.98 -12.32 -0.82
CA PRO A 124 -9.10 -13.35 -1.38
C PRO A 124 -7.73 -12.77 -1.71
N VAL A 125 -6.67 -13.47 -1.30
CA VAL A 125 -5.29 -12.93 -1.35
C VAL A 125 -4.82 -12.63 -2.78
N ALA A 126 -5.20 -13.47 -3.75
CA ALA A 126 -4.77 -13.40 -5.14
C ALA A 126 -5.88 -12.93 -6.12
N SER A 127 -6.96 -12.32 -5.62
CA SER A 127 -8.03 -11.75 -6.45
C SER A 127 -7.89 -10.24 -6.68
N SER A 128 -8.62 -9.67 -7.64
CA SER A 128 -8.63 -8.24 -7.95
C SER A 128 -10.05 -7.74 -8.29
N ARG A 129 -10.22 -6.42 -8.51
CA ARG A 129 -11.49 -5.78 -8.93
C ARG A 129 -12.67 -5.97 -7.96
N GLY A 130 -12.40 -6.22 -6.69
CA GLY A 130 -13.45 -6.48 -5.70
C GLY A 130 -14.01 -7.91 -5.71
N ASN A 131 -13.55 -8.77 -6.62
CA ASN A 131 -14.09 -10.13 -6.75
C ASN A 131 -13.85 -10.97 -5.50
N GLY A 132 -14.95 -11.47 -4.93
CA GLY A 132 -14.95 -12.30 -3.72
C GLY A 132 -14.70 -11.55 -2.43
N ILE A 133 -14.76 -10.21 -2.44
CA ILE A 133 -14.73 -9.42 -1.20
C ILE A 133 -16.12 -9.41 -0.57
N PHE A 134 -16.19 -9.70 0.72
CA PHE A 134 -17.44 -9.65 1.48
C PHE A 134 -17.20 -9.22 2.93
N ILE A 135 -18.27 -8.90 3.63
CA ILE A 135 -18.25 -8.56 5.06
C ILE A 135 -18.63 -9.80 5.87
N ALA A 136 -17.84 -10.13 6.88
CA ALA A 136 -18.09 -11.21 7.82
C ALA A 136 -18.34 -10.65 9.22
N GLN A 137 -19.35 -11.19 9.90
CA GLN A 137 -19.68 -10.82 11.28
C GLN A 137 -19.27 -11.91 12.27
N SER A 138 -18.99 -13.12 11.78
CA SER A 138 -18.48 -14.25 12.55
C SER A 138 -17.27 -14.87 11.87
N PRO A 139 -16.29 -15.43 12.63
CA PRO A 139 -15.21 -16.22 12.05
C PRO A 139 -15.74 -17.42 11.24
N ARG A 140 -16.91 -17.95 11.62
CA ARG A 140 -17.56 -19.08 10.94
C ARG A 140 -17.98 -18.76 9.50
N ASP A 141 -18.18 -17.48 9.17
CA ASP A 141 -18.54 -17.04 7.83
C ASP A 141 -17.35 -17.08 6.85
N ILE A 142 -16.14 -17.34 7.36
CA ILE A 142 -14.90 -17.22 6.60
C ILE A 142 -14.52 -18.59 6.02
N PRO A 143 -14.45 -18.72 4.69
CA PRO A 143 -14.12 -19.99 4.06
C PRO A 143 -12.67 -20.38 4.36
N LEU A 144 -12.49 -21.65 4.74
CA LEU A 144 -11.17 -22.22 5.09
C LEU A 144 -10.50 -22.97 3.93
N GLY A 145 -11.23 -23.24 2.85
CA GLY A 145 -10.71 -23.94 1.66
C GLY A 145 -9.75 -23.11 0.81
N SER A 146 -9.60 -21.82 1.09
CA SER A 146 -8.65 -20.95 0.39
C SER A 146 -8.07 -19.89 1.33
N THR A 147 -6.92 -19.33 0.96
CA THR A 147 -6.27 -18.30 1.79
C THR A 147 -7.02 -16.98 1.68
N MET A 148 -7.51 -16.49 2.81
CA MET A 148 -8.19 -15.19 2.91
C MET A 148 -7.41 -14.23 3.79
N LEU A 149 -7.40 -12.96 3.40
CA LEU A 149 -7.05 -11.85 4.27
C LEU A 149 -8.31 -11.36 4.95
N VAL A 150 -8.37 -11.45 6.26
CA VAL A 150 -9.45 -10.96 7.12
C VAL A 150 -8.96 -9.69 7.79
N SER A 151 -9.59 -8.55 7.56
CA SER A 151 -9.15 -7.28 8.15
C SER A 151 -10.32 -6.54 8.76
N ARG A 152 -10.09 -5.79 9.84
CA ARG A 152 -11.12 -4.99 10.50
C ARG A 152 -11.75 -4.03 9.49
N TYR A 153 -13.08 -4.02 9.39
CA TYR A 153 -13.78 -3.06 8.55
C TYR A 153 -13.72 -1.66 9.16
N ILE A 154 -13.49 -0.65 8.33
CA ILE A 154 -13.52 0.76 8.75
C ILE A 154 -14.96 1.23 8.62
N GLU A 155 -15.65 1.33 9.75
CA GLU A 155 -17.08 1.67 9.83
C GLU A 155 -17.36 3.14 9.56
N THR A 156 -16.43 4.03 9.92
CA THR A 156 -16.55 5.48 9.78
C THR A 156 -15.56 6.03 8.75
N PRO A 157 -15.67 5.67 7.45
CA PRO A 157 -14.83 6.26 6.42
C PRO A 157 -15.19 7.74 6.22
N TYR A 158 -14.23 8.53 5.77
CA TYR A 158 -14.52 9.88 5.30
C TYR A 158 -15.40 9.80 4.05
N LEU A 159 -16.49 10.58 4.04
CA LEU A 159 -17.49 10.57 2.97
C LEU A 159 -17.37 11.85 2.15
N LEU A 160 -17.46 11.72 0.83
CA LEU A 160 -17.61 12.84 -0.09
C LEU A 160 -19.05 12.85 -0.58
N ASN A 161 -19.81 13.90 -0.24
CA ASN A 161 -21.23 14.03 -0.57
C ASN A 161 -22.09 12.83 -0.13
N GLY A 162 -21.77 12.24 1.03
CA GLY A 162 -22.48 11.06 1.55
C GLY A 162 -22.03 9.71 0.95
N TYR A 163 -21.10 9.72 0.00
CA TYR A 163 -20.56 8.50 -0.62
C TYR A 163 -19.17 8.15 -0.11
N LYS A 164 -18.94 6.86 0.12
CA LYS A 164 -17.60 6.31 0.42
C LYS A 164 -16.76 6.33 -0.85
N PHE A 165 -15.50 6.74 -0.73
CA PHE A 165 -14.52 6.71 -1.82
C PHE A 165 -13.18 6.14 -1.35
N ASP A 166 -12.34 5.76 -2.30
CA ASP A 166 -10.93 5.43 -2.08
C ASP A 166 -10.02 6.27 -2.96
N LEU A 167 -8.78 6.47 -2.52
CA LEU A 167 -7.76 7.22 -3.27
C LEU A 167 -6.83 6.23 -3.98
N ARG A 168 -6.63 6.44 -5.28
CA ARG A 168 -5.67 5.66 -6.07
C ARG A 168 -4.38 6.44 -6.29
N PHE A 169 -3.33 6.01 -5.59
CA PHE A 169 -1.98 6.50 -5.84
C PHE A 169 -1.23 5.59 -6.80
N VAL A 170 -0.65 6.16 -7.86
CA VAL A 170 0.27 5.42 -8.76
C VAL A 170 1.71 5.78 -8.42
N PHE A 171 2.52 4.77 -8.15
CA PHE A 171 3.95 4.90 -7.87
C PHE A 171 4.78 4.27 -8.98
N LEU A 172 5.77 5.00 -9.49
CA LEU A 172 6.76 4.48 -10.45
C LEU A 172 8.10 4.29 -9.74
N PHE A 173 8.65 3.08 -9.78
CA PHE A 173 10.01 2.75 -9.36
C PHE A 173 10.86 2.56 -10.63
N PRO A 174 12.18 2.87 -10.66
CA PRO A 174 13.11 3.02 -9.54
C PRO A 174 13.80 4.39 -9.42
N MET A 175 13.46 5.37 -10.26
CA MET A 175 14.25 6.60 -10.36
C MET A 175 13.72 7.76 -9.52
N GLN A 176 12.42 7.77 -9.20
CA GLN A 176 11.74 8.79 -8.40
C GLN A 176 10.39 8.22 -7.99
N SER A 177 10.06 8.20 -6.70
CA SER A 177 8.68 7.89 -6.30
C SER A 177 7.81 9.10 -6.68
N TYR A 178 7.07 8.95 -7.76
CA TYR A 178 6.02 9.88 -8.15
C TYR A 178 4.73 9.44 -7.47
N ILE A 179 3.96 10.37 -6.94
CA ILE A 179 2.61 10.13 -6.42
C ILE A 179 1.66 10.76 -7.44
N PHE A 180 1.00 9.94 -8.26
CA PHE A 180 -0.13 10.44 -9.05
C PHE A 180 -1.41 10.24 -8.24
N VAL A 181 -2.12 11.33 -7.96
CA VAL A 181 -3.51 11.29 -7.49
C VAL A 181 -4.38 11.44 -8.74
N VAL A 182 -5.20 10.44 -9.02
CA VAL A 182 -6.23 10.49 -10.06
C VAL A 182 -7.56 10.81 -9.40
#